data_AF-A0AAC9FHP8-F1
#
_entry.id   AF-A0AAC9FHP8-F1
#
_cell.length_a   1.000
_cell.length_b   1.000
_cell.length_c   1.000
_cell.angle_alpha   90.00
_cell.angle_beta   90.00
_cell.angle_gamma   90.00
#
_symmetry.space_group_name_H-M   'P 1'
#
loop_
_entity.id
_entity.type
_entity.pdbx_description
1 polymer ?
#
loop_
_entity_poly.entity_id
_entity_poly.type
_entity_poly.pdbx_seq_one_letter_code
_entity_poly.pdbx_strand_id
1 'polypeptide(L)'
;MTPSTDERIASIIRSLTEVILPHLPADASLAQEQAQLAIGHLQILRFQIDGIQDFEAEELADARLLASELADAIDGGPRTAAARSRLDAVLEGDISGVRAALSAINKAIEDLVQAVSADGSEAAKTKLPQLILGHEARRVEKDRRWFLPYGFDTMEAAA
;
A
#
# COMPACT_ATOMS: atom_id res chain seq x y z
N MET A 1 19.19 15.94 -23.69
CA MET A 1 18.53 14.71 -23.21
C MET A 1 18.49 14.78 -21.69
N THR A 2 17.31 14.71 -21.11
CA THR A 2 17.16 14.63 -19.65
C THR A 2 17.23 13.15 -19.27
N PRO A 3 18.18 12.73 -18.41
CA PRO A 3 18.31 11.33 -18.02
C PRO A 3 17.05 10.85 -17.29
N SER A 4 16.68 9.59 -17.50
CA SER A 4 15.54 8.97 -16.81
C SER A 4 15.82 8.84 -15.31
N THR A 5 14.77 8.65 -14.50
CA THR A 5 14.97 8.43 -13.07
C THR A 5 15.75 7.14 -12.81
N ASP A 6 15.52 6.07 -13.58
CA ASP A 6 16.32 4.83 -13.50
C ASP A 6 17.81 5.08 -13.76
N GLU A 7 18.14 5.81 -14.83
CA GLU A 7 19.53 6.15 -15.17
C GLU A 7 20.21 6.96 -14.06
N ARG A 8 19.46 7.90 -13.45
CA ARG A 8 19.96 8.70 -12.33
C ARG A 8 20.23 7.83 -11.10
N ILE A 9 19.33 6.91 -10.74
CA ILE A 9 19.56 6.02 -9.59
C ILE A 9 20.69 5.03 -9.89
N ALA A 10 20.77 4.50 -11.10
CA ALA A 10 21.87 3.62 -11.54
C ALA A 10 23.24 4.30 -11.38
N SER A 11 23.32 5.59 -11.72
CA SER A 11 24.53 6.40 -11.54
C SER A 11 24.90 6.56 -10.06
N ILE A 12 23.92 6.82 -9.19
CA ILE A 12 24.14 6.94 -7.72
C ILE A 12 24.64 5.61 -7.14
N ILE A 13 23.99 4.48 -7.48
CA ILE A 13 24.42 3.16 -7.03
C ILE A 13 25.88 2.90 -7.44
N ARG A 14 26.24 3.23 -8.68
CA ARG A 14 27.60 3.07 -9.18
C ARG A 14 28.60 3.92 -8.41
N SER A 15 28.28 5.19 -8.15
CA SER A 15 29.12 6.07 -7.36
C SER A 15 29.34 5.54 -5.93
N LEU A 16 28.28 5.04 -5.30
CA LEU A 16 28.37 4.45 -3.96
C LEU A 16 29.22 3.16 -3.97
N THR A 17 29.02 2.29 -4.95
CA THR A 17 29.64 0.95 -5.01
C THR A 17 31.09 1.00 -5.48
N GLU A 18 31.39 1.77 -6.51
CA GLU A 18 32.70 1.76 -7.19
C GLU A 18 33.65 2.84 -6.65
N VAL A 19 33.11 3.93 -6.09
CA VAL A 19 33.92 5.07 -5.63
C VAL A 19 33.88 5.23 -4.12
N ILE A 20 32.71 5.28 -3.49
CA ILE A 20 32.64 5.66 -2.07
C ILE A 20 32.97 4.46 -1.16
N LEU A 21 32.24 3.36 -1.29
CA LEU A 21 32.36 2.20 -0.41
C LEU A 21 33.79 1.61 -0.36
N PRO A 22 34.52 1.43 -1.49
CA PRO A 22 35.87 0.86 -1.46
C PRO A 22 36.91 1.76 -0.80
N HIS A 23 36.62 3.06 -0.66
CA HIS A 23 37.53 4.04 -0.07
C HIS A 23 37.18 4.40 1.38
N LEU A 24 36.15 3.77 1.96
CA LEU A 24 35.88 3.91 3.38
C LEU A 24 36.94 3.16 4.22
N PRO A 25 37.43 3.74 5.32
CA PRO A 25 38.32 3.04 6.24
C PRO A 25 37.71 1.73 6.77
N ALA A 26 38.55 0.71 6.96
CA ALA A 26 38.09 -0.60 7.42
C ALA A 26 37.47 -0.58 8.84
N ASP A 27 37.87 0.38 9.68
CA ASP A 27 37.36 0.60 11.02
C ASP A 27 36.06 1.44 11.05
N ALA A 28 35.65 2.02 9.92
CA ALA A 28 34.39 2.73 9.77
C ALA A 28 33.23 1.77 9.48
N SER A 29 33.08 0.69 10.25
CA SER A 29 32.11 -0.38 10.01
C SER A 29 30.67 0.13 9.87
N LEU A 30 30.25 1.03 10.76
CA LEU A 30 28.91 1.62 10.68
C LEU A 30 28.69 2.38 9.37
N ALA A 31 29.69 3.13 8.89
CA ALA A 31 29.56 3.88 7.63
C ALA A 31 29.47 2.93 6.42
N GLN A 32 30.21 1.82 6.43
CA GLN A 32 30.13 0.80 5.40
C GLN A 32 28.74 0.13 5.39
N GLU A 33 28.21 -0.23 6.57
CA GLU A 33 26.86 -0.78 6.71
C GLU A 33 25.79 0.20 6.20
N GLN A 34 25.87 1.48 6.58
CA GLN A 34 24.90 2.49 6.10
C GLN A 34 24.99 2.69 4.58
N ALA A 35 26.19 2.65 3.99
CA ALA A 35 26.37 2.75 2.55
C ALA A 35 25.75 1.53 1.83
N GLN A 36 25.92 0.32 2.37
CA GLN A 36 25.30 -0.89 1.83
C GLN A 36 23.77 -0.85 1.94
N LEU A 37 23.24 -0.38 3.08
CA LEU A 37 21.79 -0.17 3.25
C LEU A 37 21.23 0.82 2.23
N ALA A 38 21.92 1.95 2.02
CA ALA A 38 21.53 2.93 1.01
C ALA A 38 21.53 2.33 -0.41
N ILE A 39 22.56 1.56 -0.77
CA ILE A 39 22.61 0.84 -2.05
C ILE A 39 21.41 -0.11 -2.20
N GLY A 40 21.11 -0.91 -1.17
CA GLY A 40 19.98 -1.82 -1.17
C GLY A 40 18.64 -1.10 -1.41
N HIS A 41 18.39 -0.01 -0.68
CA HIS A 41 17.17 0.79 -0.88
C HIS A 41 17.08 1.40 -2.30
N LEU A 42 18.19 1.89 -2.85
CA LEU A 42 18.21 2.41 -4.22
C LEU A 42 17.92 1.31 -5.26
N GLN A 43 18.40 0.08 -5.04
CA GLN A 43 18.09 -1.06 -5.90
C GLN A 43 16.61 -1.42 -5.84
N ILE A 44 16.00 -1.43 -4.65
CA ILE A 44 14.55 -1.66 -4.49
C ILE A 44 13.74 -0.56 -5.19
N LEU A 45 14.12 0.71 -5.01
CA LEU A 45 13.45 1.82 -5.67
C LEU A 45 13.51 1.69 -7.20
N ARG A 46 14.66 1.29 -7.76
CA ARG A 46 14.78 1.02 -9.20
C ARG A 46 13.91 -0.14 -9.67
N PHE A 47 13.80 -1.21 -8.87
CA PHE A 47 12.93 -2.33 -9.19
C PHE A 47 11.45 -1.93 -9.24
N GLN A 48 11.02 -1.04 -8.34
CA GLN A 48 9.61 -0.66 -8.21
C GLN A 48 9.20 0.51 -9.10
N ILE A 49 10.14 1.36 -9.55
CA ILE A 49 9.82 2.69 -10.10
C ILE A 49 8.79 2.70 -11.23
N ASP A 50 8.88 1.75 -12.15
CA ASP A 50 7.98 1.66 -13.30
C ASP A 50 6.60 1.09 -12.91
N GLY A 51 6.52 0.32 -11.83
CA GLY A 51 5.27 -0.30 -11.35
C GLY A 51 4.51 0.50 -10.30
N ILE A 52 5.08 1.59 -9.75
CA ILE A 52 4.45 2.34 -8.64
C ILE A 52 3.05 2.83 -9.01
N GLN A 53 2.87 3.35 -10.24
CA GLN A 53 1.58 3.91 -10.65
C GLN A 53 0.52 2.82 -10.78
N ASP A 54 0.87 1.68 -11.34
CA ASP A 54 -0.03 0.53 -11.49
C ASP A 54 -0.38 -0.05 -10.12
N PHE A 55 0.60 -0.22 -9.24
CA PHE A 55 0.38 -0.68 -7.86
C PHE A 55 -0.58 0.25 -7.09
N GLU A 56 -0.39 1.57 -7.19
CA GLU A 56 -1.28 2.54 -6.55
C GLU A 56 -2.69 2.51 -7.14
N ALA A 57 -2.81 2.37 -8.47
CA ALA A 57 -4.10 2.27 -9.13
C ALA A 57 -4.86 1.00 -8.72
N GLU A 58 -4.16 -0.13 -8.60
CA GLU A 58 -4.70 -1.38 -8.08
C GLU A 58 -5.13 -1.26 -6.63
N GLU A 59 -4.33 -0.65 -5.75
CA GLU A 59 -4.72 -0.37 -4.34
C GLU A 59 -6.02 0.44 -4.27
N LEU A 60 -6.19 1.44 -5.13
CA LEU A 60 -7.42 2.22 -5.18
C LEU A 60 -8.60 1.37 -5.69
N ALA A 61 -8.40 0.54 -6.72
CA ALA A 61 -9.44 -0.34 -7.25
C ALA A 61 -9.91 -1.34 -6.19
N ASP A 62 -8.96 -1.95 -5.46
CA ASP A 62 -9.20 -2.86 -4.36
C ASP A 62 -10.01 -2.18 -3.24
N ALA A 63 -9.62 -0.98 -2.81
CA ALA A 63 -10.34 -0.24 -1.78
C ALA A 63 -11.76 0.15 -2.22
N ARG A 64 -11.95 0.53 -3.49
CA ARG A 64 -13.29 0.82 -4.07
C ARG A 64 -14.18 -0.42 -4.06
N LEU A 65 -13.64 -1.59 -4.42
CA LEU A 65 -14.37 -2.84 -4.39
C LEU A 65 -14.84 -3.17 -2.97
N LEU A 66 -13.94 -3.13 -1.98
CA LEU A 66 -14.31 -3.38 -0.58
C LEU A 66 -15.36 -2.38 -0.09
N ALA A 67 -15.17 -1.09 -0.36
CA ALA A 67 -16.11 -0.05 0.02
C ALA A 67 -17.51 -0.28 -0.59
N SER A 68 -17.59 -0.67 -1.86
CA SER A 68 -18.87 -0.99 -2.52
C SER A 68 -19.53 -2.21 -1.88
N GLU A 69 -18.77 -3.29 -1.64
CA GLU A 69 -19.28 -4.50 -0.99
C GLU A 69 -19.80 -4.20 0.42
N LEU A 70 -19.11 -3.34 1.17
CA LEU A 70 -19.53 -2.89 2.50
C LEU A 70 -20.79 -2.03 2.44
N ALA A 71 -20.87 -1.08 1.50
CA ALA A 71 -22.06 -0.25 1.34
C ALA A 71 -23.31 -1.10 1.07
N ASP A 72 -23.20 -2.10 0.20
CA ASP A 72 -24.32 -2.98 -0.15
C ASP A 72 -24.70 -3.95 0.98
N ALA A 73 -23.73 -4.36 1.79
CA ALA A 73 -23.89 -5.45 2.76
C ALA A 73 -24.24 -4.99 4.18
N ILE A 74 -24.01 -3.72 4.51
CA ILE A 74 -24.03 -3.24 5.90
C ILE A 74 -25.25 -2.34 6.16
N ASP A 75 -26.00 -2.73 7.18
CA ASP A 75 -27.14 -1.99 7.70
C ASP A 75 -27.07 -1.82 9.23
N GLY A 76 -27.91 -0.93 9.75
CA GLY A 76 -27.90 -0.59 11.17
C GLY A 76 -28.74 0.65 11.47
N GLY A 77 -28.52 1.18 12.67
CA GLY A 77 -29.15 2.39 13.16
C GLY A 77 -28.66 3.68 12.49
N PRO A 78 -29.07 4.85 13.01
CA PRO A 78 -28.79 6.15 12.41
C PRO A 78 -27.31 6.44 12.17
N ARG A 79 -26.39 5.97 13.04
CA ARG A 79 -24.96 6.21 12.88
C ARG A 79 -24.40 5.39 11.72
N THR A 80 -24.76 4.11 11.65
CA THR A 80 -24.37 3.21 10.55
C THR A 80 -24.92 3.70 9.21
N ALA A 81 -26.20 4.09 9.16
CA ALA A 81 -26.81 4.64 7.96
C ALA A 81 -26.11 5.94 7.48
N ALA A 82 -25.78 6.84 8.42
CA ALA A 82 -25.05 8.07 8.09
C ALA A 82 -23.60 7.79 7.63
N ALA A 83 -22.91 6.80 8.22
CA ALA A 83 -21.56 6.42 7.79
C ALA A 83 -21.57 5.78 6.40
N ARG A 84 -22.54 4.90 6.12
CA ARG A 84 -22.73 4.33 4.79
C ARG A 84 -22.99 5.41 3.73
N SER A 85 -23.88 6.36 4.01
CA SER A 85 -24.13 7.47 3.07
C SER A 85 -22.89 8.32 2.80
N ARG A 86 -21.99 8.50 3.79
CA ARG A 86 -20.69 9.16 3.56
C ARG A 86 -19.75 8.31 2.70
N LEU A 87 -19.74 6.99 2.91
CA LEU A 87 -18.97 6.07 2.07
C LEU A 87 -19.45 6.13 0.62
N ASP A 88 -20.76 6.11 0.39
CA ASP A 88 -21.36 6.25 -0.95
C ASP A 88 -20.95 7.58 -1.60
N ALA A 89 -21.04 8.69 -0.87
CA ALA A 89 -20.63 10.00 -1.37
C ALA A 89 -19.13 10.06 -1.73
N VAL A 90 -18.26 9.35 -0.98
CA VAL A 90 -16.83 9.25 -1.30
C VAL A 90 -16.60 8.39 -2.55
N LEU A 91 -17.38 7.32 -2.73
CA LEU A 91 -17.30 6.43 -3.90
C LEU A 91 -17.75 7.13 -5.19
N GLU A 92 -18.84 7.89 -5.12
CA GLU A 92 -19.39 8.67 -6.23
C GLU A 92 -18.58 9.95 -6.52
N GLY A 93 -17.85 10.45 -5.52
CA GLY A 93 -17.03 11.64 -5.63
C GLY A 93 -15.81 11.46 -6.56
N ASP A 94 -15.51 12.52 -7.30
CA ASP A 94 -14.27 12.63 -8.07
C ASP A 94 -13.17 13.26 -7.20
N ILE A 95 -12.36 12.41 -6.57
CA ILE A 95 -11.22 12.84 -5.75
C ILE A 95 -9.96 12.78 -6.62
N SER A 96 -9.40 13.94 -6.91
CA SER A 96 -8.18 14.04 -7.72
C SER A 96 -6.99 13.41 -7.02
N GLY A 97 -6.32 12.50 -7.74
CA GLY A 97 -5.11 11.81 -7.28
C GLY A 97 -5.40 10.49 -6.57
N VAL A 98 -4.73 9.43 -7.03
CA VAL A 98 -4.94 8.06 -6.56
C VAL A 98 -4.78 7.91 -5.05
N ARG A 99 -3.72 8.48 -4.48
CA ARG A 99 -3.44 8.43 -3.03
C ARG A 99 -4.48 9.17 -2.19
N ALA A 100 -4.98 10.31 -2.70
CA ALA A 100 -5.99 11.10 -1.98
C ALA A 100 -7.34 10.36 -1.98
N ALA A 101 -7.73 9.78 -3.12
CA ALA A 101 -8.92 8.95 -3.24
C ALA A 101 -8.84 7.72 -2.33
N LEU A 102 -7.72 7.01 -2.33
CA LEU A 102 -7.48 5.83 -1.48
C LEU A 102 -7.60 6.19 0.00
N SER A 103 -6.94 7.27 0.43
CA SER A 103 -7.00 7.75 1.81
C SER A 103 -8.44 8.10 2.24
N ALA A 104 -9.19 8.79 1.38
CA ALA A 104 -10.58 9.15 1.67
C ALA A 104 -11.49 7.92 1.81
N ILE A 105 -11.34 6.93 0.92
CA ILE A 105 -12.11 5.68 0.96
C ILE A 105 -11.77 4.91 2.24
N ASN A 106 -10.49 4.71 2.55
CA ASN A 106 -10.07 4.00 3.76
C ASN A 106 -10.58 4.69 5.03
N LYS A 107 -10.59 6.03 5.05
CA LYS A 107 -11.15 6.79 6.17
C LYS A 107 -12.66 6.57 6.31
N ALA A 108 -13.40 6.56 5.21
CA ALA A 108 -14.84 6.30 5.23
C ALA A 108 -15.17 4.85 5.65
N ILE A 109 -14.35 3.87 5.25
CA ILE A 109 -14.45 2.49 5.73
C ILE A 109 -14.21 2.43 7.25
N GLU A 110 -13.17 3.08 7.76
CA GLU A 110 -12.90 3.16 9.21
C GLU A 110 -14.09 3.73 9.98
N ASP A 111 -14.67 4.84 9.49
CA ASP A 111 -15.84 5.47 10.10
C ASP A 111 -17.08 4.54 10.07
N LEU A 112 -17.26 3.76 9.00
CA LEU A 112 -18.31 2.75 8.92
C LEU A 112 -18.09 1.63 9.94
N VAL A 113 -16.87 1.12 10.08
CA VAL A 113 -16.52 0.09 11.08
C VAL A 113 -16.86 0.58 12.49
N GLN A 114 -16.49 1.82 12.82
CA GLN A 114 -16.81 2.41 14.12
C GLN A 114 -18.32 2.58 14.32
N ALA A 115 -19.07 2.96 13.28
CA ALA A 115 -20.52 3.11 13.35
C ALA A 115 -21.25 1.76 13.53
N VAL A 116 -20.83 0.71 12.81
CA VAL A 116 -21.38 -0.65 12.95
C VAL A 116 -21.18 -1.18 14.37
N SER A 117 -20.05 -0.88 14.99
CA SER A 117 -19.82 -1.23 16.40
C SER A 117 -20.82 -0.54 17.34
N ALA A 118 -21.20 0.70 17.04
CA ALA A 118 -22.11 1.48 17.87
C ALA A 118 -23.59 1.07 17.71
N ASP A 119 -24.07 0.91 16.46
CA ASP A 119 -25.49 0.64 16.19
C ASP A 119 -25.76 -0.21 14.94
N GLY A 120 -24.76 -0.96 14.45
CA GLY A 120 -24.94 -1.91 13.35
C GLY A 120 -25.90 -3.05 13.71
N SER A 121 -26.58 -3.61 12.71
CA SER A 121 -27.39 -4.82 12.92
C SER A 121 -26.49 -6.00 13.33
N GLU A 122 -27.04 -7.02 13.99
CA GLU A 122 -26.26 -8.22 14.34
C GLU A 122 -25.73 -8.96 13.10
N ALA A 123 -26.50 -8.92 11.99
CA ALA A 123 -26.05 -9.42 10.70
C ALA A 123 -24.87 -8.61 10.15
N ALA A 124 -24.94 -7.28 10.22
CA ALA A 124 -23.86 -6.40 9.80
C ALA A 124 -22.58 -6.60 10.62
N LYS A 125 -22.69 -6.71 11.95
CA LYS A 125 -21.55 -7.00 12.84
C LYS A 125 -20.88 -8.34 12.53
N THR A 126 -21.64 -9.33 12.08
CA THR A 126 -21.13 -10.63 11.67
C THR A 126 -20.47 -10.57 10.29
N LYS A 127 -21.07 -9.85 9.35
CA LYS A 127 -20.64 -9.80 7.94
C LYS A 127 -19.45 -8.87 7.70
N LEU A 128 -19.37 -7.76 8.42
CA LEU A 128 -18.28 -6.77 8.33
C LEU A 128 -16.87 -7.41 8.42
N PRO A 129 -16.52 -8.18 9.46
CA PRO A 129 -15.19 -8.78 9.54
C PRO A 129 -14.95 -9.83 8.44
N GLN A 130 -15.98 -10.53 7.96
CA GLN A 130 -15.84 -11.52 6.89
C GLN A 130 -15.43 -10.84 5.57
N LEU A 131 -16.06 -9.71 5.23
CA LEU A 131 -15.73 -8.94 4.04
C LEU A 131 -14.32 -8.36 4.12
N ILE A 132 -13.96 -7.74 5.27
CA ILE A 132 -12.63 -7.18 5.48
C ILE A 132 -11.56 -8.28 5.41
N LEU A 133 -11.71 -9.38 6.15
CA LEU A 133 -10.72 -10.45 6.15
C LEU A 133 -10.62 -11.14 4.78
N GLY A 134 -11.72 -11.30 4.06
CA GLY A 134 -11.73 -11.84 2.70
C GLY A 134 -10.98 -10.94 1.71
N HIS A 135 -11.11 -9.62 1.86
CA HIS A 135 -10.36 -8.63 1.10
C HIS A 135 -8.86 -8.69 1.44
N GLU A 136 -8.50 -8.63 2.73
CA GLU A 136 -7.11 -8.66 3.19
C GLU A 136 -6.38 -9.94 2.76
N ALA A 137 -7.06 -11.09 2.73
CA ALA A 137 -6.47 -12.33 2.25
C ALA A 137 -5.98 -12.25 0.80
N ARG A 138 -6.68 -11.51 -0.07
CA ARG A 138 -6.25 -11.29 -1.47
C ARG A 138 -5.12 -10.26 -1.56
N ARG A 139 -5.24 -9.19 -0.76
CA ARG A 139 -4.27 -8.10 -0.72
C ARG A 139 -2.89 -8.56 -0.23
N VAL A 140 -2.85 -9.43 0.78
CA VAL A 140 -1.59 -9.95 1.34
C VAL A 140 -0.71 -10.57 0.26
N GLU A 141 -1.25 -11.37 -0.66
CA GLU A 141 -0.44 -12.00 -1.71
C GLU A 141 0.20 -10.98 -2.66
N LYS A 142 -0.52 -9.90 -2.99
CA LYS A 142 0.02 -8.78 -3.78
C LYS A 142 1.14 -8.07 -3.02
N ASP A 143 0.90 -7.73 -1.76
CA ASP A 143 1.86 -7.02 -0.92
C ASP A 143 3.15 -7.83 -0.76
N ARG A 144 3.04 -9.15 -0.53
CA ARG A 144 4.20 -10.04 -0.40
C ARG A 144 5.08 -10.02 -1.66
N ARG A 145 4.48 -9.99 -2.86
CA ARG A 145 5.24 -9.87 -4.13
C ARG A 145 5.89 -8.50 -4.28
N TRP A 146 5.15 -7.43 -3.97
CA TRP A 146 5.63 -6.06 -4.10
C TRP A 146 6.80 -5.76 -3.15
N PHE A 147 6.76 -6.33 -1.94
CA PHE A 147 7.78 -6.16 -0.90
C PHE A 147 8.82 -7.27 -0.87
N LEU A 148 8.76 -8.26 -1.76
CA LEU A 148 9.75 -9.35 -1.87
C LEU A 148 11.21 -8.84 -1.92
N PRO A 149 11.56 -7.75 -2.63
CA PRO A 149 12.93 -7.23 -2.67
C PRO A 149 13.52 -6.83 -1.31
N TYR A 150 12.69 -6.62 -0.28
CA TYR A 150 13.16 -6.32 1.08
C TYR A 150 13.71 -7.56 1.81
N GLY A 151 13.46 -8.78 1.30
CA GLY A 151 14.00 -10.01 1.87
C GLY A 151 13.35 -10.45 3.19
N PHE A 152 12.23 -9.84 3.59
CA PHE A 152 11.45 -10.27 4.77
C PHE A 152 10.55 -11.46 4.50
N ASP A 153 10.29 -11.76 3.22
CA ASP A 153 9.44 -12.87 2.79
C ASP A 153 10.26 -13.91 2.02
N THR A 154 9.89 -15.18 2.19
CA THR A 154 10.53 -16.33 1.54
C THR A 154 9.58 -16.97 0.55
N MET A 155 8.78 -16.18 -0.17
CA MET A 155 7.94 -16.71 -1.24
C MET A 155 8.80 -17.58 -2.16
N GLU A 156 8.55 -18.90 -2.17
CA GLU A 156 9.16 -19.77 -3.17
C GLU A 156 8.77 -19.21 -4.54
N ALA A 157 9.77 -18.95 -5.38
CA ALA A 157 9.52 -18.51 -6.75
C ALA A 157 8.53 -19.51 -7.37
N ALA A 158 7.35 -19.03 -7.76
CA ALA A 158 6.40 -19.86 -8.49
C ALA A 158 7.14 -20.44 -9.71
N ALA A 159 7.29 -21.76 -9.71
CA ALA A 159 7.98 -22.52 -10.75
C ALA A 159 7.26 -22.40 -12.10
#